data_AF-A0A969TSJ0-F1
#
_entry.id   AF-A0A969TSJ0-F1
#
_cell.length_a   1.000
_cell.length_b   1.000
_cell.length_c   1.000
_cell.angle_alpha   90.00
_cell.angle_beta   90.00
_cell.angle_gamma   90.00
#
_symmetry.space_group_name_H-M   'P 1'
#
loop_
_entity.id
_entity.type
_entity.pdbx_description
1 polymer ?
#
loop_
_entity_poly.entity_id
_entity_poly.type
_entity_poly.pdbx_seq_one_letter_code
_entity_poly.pdbx_strand_id
1 'polypeptide(L)'
;GINLLASEILATPIVFAQASEISLPIARQKQENYENFLRRAEATAAKTIQQRFQENSAIAELRLAILGENQGAIAPVLSIRVSRDKWRREPSINRWATYYPDSKFLLGFEQQPQQLQAKPPTQEQPKPTQPETPQQKPIPPETQPSPTEDPQQSQPESPYQRLAPGAKP
;
A
#
# COMPACT_ATOMS: atom_id res chain seq x y z
N GLY A 1 -45.83 68.67 -14.65
CA GLY A 1 -44.95 67.80 -13.83
C GLY A 1 -45.01 66.42 -14.42
N ILE A 2 -43.88 65.85 -14.80
CA ILE A 2 -43.78 64.49 -15.35
C ILE A 2 -43.30 63.58 -14.23
N ASN A 3 -44.15 62.65 -13.80
CA ASN A 3 -43.81 61.60 -12.86
C ASN A 3 -43.02 60.52 -13.59
N LEU A 4 -41.74 60.34 -13.25
CA LEU A 4 -40.96 59.19 -13.68
C LEU A 4 -41.30 57.97 -12.81
N LEU A 5 -41.77 56.90 -13.45
CA LEU A 5 -41.90 55.58 -12.86
C LEU A 5 -40.51 54.93 -12.84
N ALA A 6 -39.89 54.81 -11.66
CA ALA A 6 -38.65 54.07 -11.49
C ALA A 6 -38.93 52.57 -11.66
N SER A 7 -38.27 51.94 -12.64
CA SER A 7 -38.31 50.49 -12.84
C SER A 7 -37.20 49.86 -12.00
N GLU A 8 -37.55 49.12 -10.95
CA GLU A 8 -36.58 48.35 -10.17
C GLU A 8 -36.11 47.13 -10.96
N ILE A 9 -34.84 47.11 -11.34
CA ILE A 9 -34.20 45.98 -12.00
C ILE A 9 -33.82 44.98 -10.93
N LEU A 10 -34.58 43.89 -10.80
CA LEU A 10 -34.25 42.76 -9.92
C LEU A 10 -33.04 42.00 -10.51
N ALA A 11 -31.83 42.33 -10.06
CA ALA A 11 -30.63 41.56 -10.39
C ALA A 11 -30.66 40.23 -9.64
N THR A 12 -30.92 39.12 -10.34
CA THR A 12 -30.79 37.77 -9.78
C THR A 12 -29.31 37.39 -9.74
N PRO A 13 -28.71 37.07 -8.59
CA PRO A 13 -27.32 36.66 -8.54
C PRO A 13 -27.16 35.30 -9.24
N ILE A 14 -26.29 35.24 -10.25
CA ILE A 14 -25.86 33.98 -10.87
C ILE A 14 -24.88 33.30 -9.91
N VAL A 15 -25.32 32.24 -9.23
CA VAL A 15 -24.45 31.40 -8.41
C VAL A 15 -23.84 30.31 -9.29
N PHE A 16 -22.53 30.38 -9.53
CA PHE A 16 -21.80 29.29 -10.19
C PHE A 16 -21.64 28.12 -9.22
N ALA A 17 -22.02 26.92 -9.66
CA ALA A 17 -21.86 25.71 -8.87
C ALA A 17 -20.38 25.36 -8.73
N GLN A 18 -19.81 25.56 -7.55
CA GLN A 18 -18.41 25.24 -7.30
C GLN A 18 -18.24 23.72 -7.11
N ALA A 19 -17.41 23.11 -7.93
CA ALA A 19 -16.95 21.74 -7.74
C ALA A 19 -15.62 21.73 -6.97
N SER A 20 -15.51 20.90 -5.95
CA SER A 20 -14.26 20.68 -5.21
C SER A 20 -13.71 19.30 -5.52
N GLU A 21 -12.40 19.19 -5.71
CA GLU A 21 -11.69 17.93 -5.89
C GLU A 21 -10.67 17.72 -4.76
N ILE A 22 -10.64 16.51 -4.21
CA ILE A 22 -9.82 16.15 -3.05
C ILE A 22 -9.27 14.74 -3.25
N SER A 23 -7.98 14.57 -2.97
CA SER A 23 -7.34 13.26 -2.84
C SER A 23 -6.90 13.07 -1.40
N LEU A 24 -7.32 11.98 -0.77
CA LEU A 24 -7.06 11.72 0.65
C LEU A 24 -6.28 10.41 0.81
N PRO A 25 -5.01 10.46 1.24
CA PRO A 25 -4.22 9.27 1.49
C PRO A 25 -4.65 8.57 2.79
N ILE A 26 -4.61 7.23 2.78
CA ILE A 26 -4.77 6.38 3.95
C ILE A 26 -3.73 5.26 3.95
N ALA A 27 -2.93 5.19 5.01
CA ALA A 27 -1.96 4.11 5.17
C ALA A 27 -2.63 2.83 5.68
N ARG A 28 -2.18 1.67 5.19
CA ARG A 28 -2.53 0.34 5.72
C ARG A 28 -2.05 0.22 7.17
N GLN A 29 -2.91 -0.29 8.04
CA GLN A 29 -2.58 -0.61 9.43
C GLN A 29 -1.91 -1.98 9.55
N LYS A 30 -1.16 -2.21 10.65
CA LYS A 30 -0.54 -3.52 10.92
C LYS A 30 -1.60 -4.62 10.93
N GLN A 31 -1.32 -5.70 10.20
CA GLN A 31 -2.18 -6.89 10.10
C GLN A 31 -3.61 -6.59 9.58
N GLU A 32 -3.82 -5.42 8.97
CA GLU A 32 -5.09 -5.09 8.33
C GLU A 32 -5.24 -5.92 7.04
N ASN A 33 -6.38 -6.60 6.92
CA ASN A 33 -6.80 -7.21 5.66
C ASN A 33 -7.47 -6.16 4.75
N TYR A 34 -7.68 -6.52 3.49
CA TYR A 34 -8.18 -5.56 2.51
C TYR A 34 -9.61 -5.11 2.80
N GLU A 35 -10.45 -6.00 3.32
CA GLU A 35 -11.84 -5.71 3.61
C GLU A 35 -11.97 -4.67 4.75
N ASN A 36 -11.18 -4.80 5.81
CA ASN A 36 -11.15 -3.83 6.91
C ASN A 36 -10.57 -2.49 6.45
N PHE A 37 -9.52 -2.53 5.63
CA PHE A 37 -8.94 -1.33 5.02
C PHE A 37 -9.97 -0.60 4.16
N LEU A 38 -10.74 -1.32 3.34
CA LEU A 38 -11.78 -0.76 2.49
C LEU A 38 -12.91 -0.13 3.31
N ARG A 39 -13.40 -0.80 4.36
CA ARG A 39 -14.42 -0.22 5.26
C ARG A 39 -13.93 1.08 5.91
N ARG A 40 -12.65 1.14 6.30
CA ARG A 40 -12.05 2.35 6.86
C ARG A 40 -11.94 3.45 5.81
N ALA A 41 -11.61 3.11 4.57
CA ALA A 41 -11.63 4.03 3.43
C ALA A 41 -13.02 4.64 3.23
N GLU A 42 -14.07 3.82 3.23
CA GLU A 42 -15.47 4.26 3.08
C GLU A 42 -15.90 5.17 4.24
N ALA A 43 -15.62 4.78 5.48
CA ALA A 43 -15.95 5.58 6.66
C ALA A 43 -15.22 6.94 6.64
N THR A 44 -13.96 6.95 6.21
CA THR A 44 -13.17 8.18 6.05
C THR A 44 -13.81 9.07 4.98
N ALA A 45 -14.17 8.49 3.83
CA ALA A 45 -14.80 9.21 2.75
C ALA A 45 -16.16 9.82 3.15
N ALA A 46 -17.03 9.06 3.83
CA ALA A 46 -18.31 9.55 4.35
C ALA A 46 -18.13 10.75 5.28
N LYS A 47 -17.19 10.63 6.23
CA LYS A 47 -16.88 11.70 7.17
C LYS A 47 -16.39 12.94 6.44
N THR A 48 -15.46 12.80 5.50
CA THR A 48 -14.91 13.91 4.72
C THR A 48 -16.00 14.59 3.89
N ILE A 49 -16.83 13.84 3.15
CA ILE A 49 -17.92 14.41 2.35
C ILE A 49 -18.88 15.22 3.23
N GLN A 50 -19.31 14.63 4.35
CA GLN A 50 -20.20 15.30 5.29
C GLN A 50 -19.60 16.59 5.84
N GLN A 51 -18.35 16.54 6.30
CA GLN A 51 -17.63 17.69 6.83
C GLN A 51 -17.47 18.80 5.78
N ARG A 52 -17.07 18.47 4.56
CA ARG A 52 -16.84 19.47 3.49
C ARG A 52 -18.12 20.19 3.08
N PHE A 53 -19.24 19.47 2.99
CA PHE A 53 -20.52 20.13 2.74
C PHE A 53 -20.97 20.99 3.93
N GLN A 54 -20.70 20.59 5.17
CA GLN A 54 -21.01 21.42 6.34
C GLN A 54 -20.16 22.69 6.43
N GLU A 55 -18.86 22.59 6.18
CA GLU A 55 -17.90 23.69 6.32
C GLU A 55 -18.04 24.75 5.24
N ASN A 56 -18.36 24.35 4.01
CA ASN A 56 -18.38 25.26 2.87
C ASN A 56 -19.67 25.10 2.08
N SER A 57 -20.62 26.02 2.28
CA SER A 57 -21.91 26.05 1.61
C SER A 57 -21.82 26.31 0.11
N ALA A 58 -20.74 26.90 -0.39
CA ALA A 58 -20.56 27.19 -1.81
C ALA A 58 -20.24 25.93 -2.64
N ILE A 59 -19.75 24.86 -2.02
CA ILE A 59 -19.48 23.60 -2.71
C ILE A 59 -20.81 22.91 -3.06
N ALA A 60 -21.07 22.76 -4.36
CA ALA A 60 -22.26 22.08 -4.88
C ALA A 60 -21.97 20.62 -5.27
N GLU A 61 -20.74 20.33 -5.72
CA GLU A 61 -20.28 19.00 -6.09
C GLU A 61 -18.91 18.71 -5.46
N LEU A 62 -18.72 17.49 -4.98
CA LEU A 62 -17.46 17.00 -4.44
C LEU A 62 -17.00 15.78 -5.23
N ARG A 63 -15.73 15.82 -5.65
CA ARG A 63 -14.96 14.72 -6.24
C ARG A 63 -13.89 14.31 -5.24
N LEU A 64 -13.99 13.11 -4.69
CA LEU A 64 -13.09 12.61 -3.67
C LEU A 64 -12.44 11.32 -4.16
N ALA A 65 -11.12 11.22 -4.09
CA ALA A 65 -10.39 9.98 -4.26
C ALA A 65 -9.73 9.58 -2.93
N ILE A 66 -9.91 8.32 -2.51
CA ILE A 66 -9.13 7.75 -1.41
C ILE A 66 -7.94 7.01 -2.02
N LEU A 67 -6.74 7.42 -1.65
CA LEU A 67 -5.49 6.79 -2.08
C LEU A 67 -4.99 5.90 -0.96
N GLY A 68 -4.86 4.60 -1.21
CA GLY A 68 -4.27 3.68 -0.27
C GLY A 68 -2.77 3.68 -0.34
N GLU A 69 -2.12 3.51 0.80
CA GLU A 69 -0.66 3.45 0.91
C GLU A 69 -0.22 2.21 1.69
N ASN A 70 0.76 1.48 1.16
CA ASN A 70 1.43 0.40 1.89
C ASN A 70 2.88 0.26 1.42
N GLN A 71 3.85 0.40 2.33
CA GLN A 71 5.28 0.20 2.04
C GLN A 71 5.80 0.94 0.79
N GLY A 72 5.31 2.17 0.56
CA GLY A 72 5.69 2.99 -0.60
C GLY A 72 4.85 2.73 -1.87
N ALA A 73 4.01 1.69 -1.90
CA ALA A 73 3.00 1.52 -2.94
C ALA A 73 1.81 2.45 -2.66
N ILE A 74 1.32 3.12 -3.71
CA ILE A 74 0.16 4.01 -3.66
C ILE A 74 -0.82 3.63 -4.76
N ALA A 75 -2.09 3.44 -4.43
CA ALA A 75 -3.13 3.09 -5.40
C ALA A 75 -4.49 3.70 -5.03
N PRO A 76 -5.31 4.14 -5.99
CA PRO A 76 -6.67 4.60 -5.69
C PRO A 76 -7.53 3.43 -5.19
N VAL A 77 -8.20 3.55 -4.06
CA VAL A 77 -8.98 2.45 -3.46
C VAL A 77 -10.46 2.60 -3.81
N LEU A 78 -10.94 3.84 -3.69
CA LEU A 78 -12.28 4.23 -4.14
C LEU A 78 -12.25 5.70 -4.58
N SER A 79 -13.17 6.05 -5.47
CA SER A 79 -13.45 7.43 -5.86
C SER A 79 -14.94 7.70 -5.77
N ILE A 80 -15.30 8.95 -5.49
CA ILE A 80 -16.67 9.38 -5.29
C ILE A 80 -16.87 10.70 -6.02
N ARG A 81 -18.00 10.81 -6.70
CA ARG A 81 -18.50 12.07 -7.26
C ARG A 81 -19.94 12.26 -6.84
N VAL A 82 -20.19 13.22 -5.96
CA VAL A 82 -21.53 13.44 -5.39
C VAL A 82 -21.84 14.92 -5.24
N SER A 83 -23.09 15.31 -5.52
CA SER A 83 -23.57 16.66 -5.23
C SER A 83 -24.16 16.75 -3.83
N ARG A 84 -24.18 17.95 -3.25
CA ARG A 84 -24.76 18.20 -1.92
C ARG A 84 -26.19 17.70 -1.82
N ASP A 85 -27.03 17.99 -2.81
CA ASP A 85 -28.44 17.58 -2.79
C ASP A 85 -28.60 16.06 -2.86
N LYS A 86 -27.75 15.38 -3.63
CA LYS A 86 -27.72 13.91 -3.70
C LYS A 86 -27.28 13.31 -2.38
N TRP A 87 -26.20 13.83 -1.79
CA TRP A 87 -25.68 13.38 -0.50
C TRP A 87 -26.69 13.60 0.64
N ARG A 88 -27.37 14.75 0.67
CA ARG A 88 -28.40 15.05 1.68
C ARG A 88 -29.59 14.08 1.60
N ARG A 89 -29.95 13.64 0.39
CA ARG A 89 -31.04 12.66 0.20
C ARG A 89 -30.63 11.24 0.55
N GLU A 90 -29.39 10.87 0.24
CA GLU A 90 -28.86 9.52 0.42
C GLU A 90 -27.37 9.59 0.84
N PRO A 91 -27.10 9.70 2.16
CA PRO A 91 -25.75 9.84 2.70
C PRO A 91 -25.04 8.48 2.85
N SER A 92 -25.09 7.66 1.80
CA SER A 92 -24.49 6.32 1.75
C SER A 92 -23.40 6.26 0.69
N ILE A 93 -22.18 5.91 1.10
CA ILE A 93 -21.01 5.87 0.22
C ILE A 93 -21.20 4.90 -0.93
N ASN A 94 -21.77 3.73 -0.64
CA ASN A 94 -21.94 2.64 -1.60
C ASN A 94 -22.82 3.02 -2.79
N ARG A 95 -23.59 4.11 -2.69
CA ARG A 95 -24.43 4.63 -3.80
C ARG A 95 -23.66 5.49 -4.79
N TRP A 96 -22.52 6.04 -4.39
CA TRP A 96 -21.75 7.02 -5.16
C TRP A 96 -20.31 6.59 -5.44
N ALA A 97 -19.83 5.57 -4.74
CA ALA A 97 -18.47 5.08 -4.85
C ALA A 97 -18.23 4.25 -6.12
N THR A 98 -17.09 4.51 -6.75
CA THR A 98 -16.44 3.62 -7.71
C THR A 98 -15.28 2.95 -7.01
N TYR A 99 -15.28 1.63 -6.97
CA TYR A 99 -14.26 0.82 -6.29
C TYR A 99 -13.20 0.36 -7.27
N TYR A 100 -11.95 0.32 -6.83
CA TYR A 100 -10.80 -0.16 -7.60
C TYR A 100 -10.29 -1.47 -6.97
N PRO A 101 -10.80 -2.63 -7.40
CA PRO A 101 -10.47 -3.92 -6.78
C PRO A 101 -8.99 -4.30 -6.97
N ASP A 102 -8.37 -3.89 -8.09
CA ASP A 102 -6.96 -4.16 -8.39
C ASP A 102 -6.00 -3.57 -7.35
N SER A 103 -6.45 -2.54 -6.63
CA SER A 103 -5.69 -1.91 -5.56
C SER A 103 -5.36 -2.87 -4.43
N LYS A 104 -6.12 -3.96 -4.27
CA LYS A 104 -5.77 -5.05 -3.35
C LYS A 104 -4.38 -5.65 -3.67
N PHE A 105 -4.10 -5.88 -4.95
CA PHE A 105 -2.83 -6.41 -5.43
C PHE A 105 -1.72 -5.37 -5.36
N LEU A 106 -2.00 -4.16 -5.86
CA LEU A 106 -1.03 -3.06 -5.89
C LEU A 106 -0.55 -2.67 -4.49
N LEU A 107 -1.43 -2.78 -3.49
CA LEU A 107 -1.11 -2.49 -2.09
C LEU A 107 -0.60 -3.73 -1.33
N GLY A 108 -0.38 -4.86 -1.99
CA GLY A 108 0.24 -6.05 -1.40
C GLY A 108 -0.63 -6.74 -0.33
N PHE A 109 -1.96 -6.68 -0.42
CA PHE A 109 -2.84 -7.44 0.48
C PHE A 109 -2.91 -8.94 0.14
N GLU A 110 -2.52 -9.31 -1.08
CA GLU A 110 -2.49 -10.70 -1.59
C GLU A 110 -1.17 -11.41 -1.32
N GLN A 111 -0.17 -10.69 -0.80
CA GLN A 111 1.05 -11.31 -0.30
C GLN A 111 0.71 -12.08 0.97
N GLN A 112 0.33 -13.35 0.81
CA GLN A 112 0.55 -14.33 1.88
C GLN A 112 2.03 -14.23 2.27
N PRO A 113 2.41 -14.47 3.54
CA PRO A 113 3.78 -14.83 3.87
C PRO A 113 4.05 -16.21 3.25
N GLN A 114 4.11 -16.28 1.91
CA GLN A 114 4.99 -17.20 1.26
C GLN A 114 6.36 -16.77 1.73
N GLN A 115 6.84 -17.53 2.71
CA GLN A 115 8.25 -17.73 2.88
C GLN A 115 8.85 -17.72 1.47
N LEU A 116 9.89 -16.91 1.27
CA LEU A 116 10.91 -17.19 0.28
C LEU A 116 11.57 -18.53 0.66
N GLN A 117 10.79 -19.62 0.75
CA GLN A 117 11.31 -20.94 0.50
C GLN A 117 11.55 -20.93 -1.00
N ALA A 118 12.76 -20.53 -1.37
CA ALA A 118 13.39 -21.15 -2.50
C ALA A 118 13.19 -22.66 -2.29
N LYS A 119 12.25 -23.27 -3.01
CA LYS A 119 12.37 -24.70 -3.27
C LYS A 119 13.79 -24.85 -3.81
N PRO A 120 14.66 -25.66 -3.18
CA PRO A 120 15.92 -26.00 -3.81
C PRO A 120 15.58 -26.48 -5.23
N PRO A 121 16.27 -26.02 -6.28
CA PRO A 121 16.14 -26.68 -7.56
C PRO A 121 16.49 -28.15 -7.29
N THR A 122 15.55 -29.05 -7.56
CA THR A 122 15.86 -30.47 -7.69
C THR A 122 16.85 -30.55 -8.84
N GLN A 123 18.15 -30.52 -8.52
CA GLN A 123 19.16 -31.03 -9.42
C GLN A 123 18.79 -32.50 -9.60
N GLU A 124 18.36 -32.88 -10.80
CA GLU A 124 18.40 -34.27 -11.23
C GLU A 124 19.87 -34.69 -11.18
N GLN A 125 20.30 -35.16 -10.01
CA GLN A 125 21.61 -35.76 -9.85
C GLN A 125 21.55 -37.10 -10.59
N PRO A 126 22.37 -37.31 -11.64
CA PRO A 126 22.43 -38.61 -12.29
C PRO A 126 22.88 -39.64 -11.24
N LYS A 127 22.02 -40.63 -11.02
CA LYS A 127 22.27 -41.77 -10.15
C LYS A 127 23.57 -42.47 -10.60
N PRO A 128 24.62 -42.55 -9.76
CA PRO A 128 25.75 -43.41 -10.07
C PRO A 128 25.29 -44.86 -9.94
N THR A 129 25.39 -45.63 -11.03
CA THR A 129 25.24 -47.08 -11.00
C THR A 129 26.44 -47.67 -10.25
N GLN A 130 26.25 -48.04 -8.98
CA GLN A 130 27.26 -48.78 -8.22
C GLN A 130 27.05 -50.29 -8.46
N PRO A 131 28.08 -51.05 -8.89
CA PRO A 131 28.00 -52.51 -8.93
C PRO A 131 27.92 -53.06 -7.50
N GLU A 132 27.01 -54.01 -7.25
CA GLU A 132 26.94 -54.74 -5.99
C GLU A 132 28.21 -55.60 -5.80
N THR A 133 28.93 -55.39 -4.70
CA THR A 133 29.99 -56.30 -4.24
C THR A 133 29.55 -56.95 -2.91
N PRO A 134 29.58 -58.29 -2.76
CA PRO A 134 29.11 -58.98 -1.55
C PRO A 134 29.96 -58.70 -0.31
N GLN A 135 29.31 -58.70 0.85
CA GLN A 135 29.83 -58.28 2.16
C GLN A 135 30.86 -59.25 2.83
N GLN A 136 31.81 -58.61 3.53
CA GLN A 136 32.44 -58.94 4.84
C GLN A 136 33.63 -59.93 5.00
N LYS A 137 34.70 -59.42 5.64
CA LYS A 137 35.44 -60.05 6.76
C LYS A 137 36.13 -58.98 7.65
N PRO A 138 36.25 -59.12 8.99
CA PRO A 138 36.71 -58.05 9.89
C PRO A 138 38.24 -58.09 10.12
N ILE A 139 38.87 -56.92 10.35
CA ILE A 139 40.25 -56.81 10.88
C ILE A 139 40.31 -55.73 12.00
N PRO A 140 41.03 -55.94 13.13
CA PRO A 140 41.07 -55.06 14.32
C PRO A 140 42.07 -53.87 14.19
N PRO A 141 42.21 -52.99 15.21
CA PRO A 141 42.42 -51.55 15.05
C PRO A 141 43.89 -51.15 14.86
N GLU A 142 44.12 -50.10 14.06
CA GLU A 142 45.40 -49.38 14.06
C GLU A 142 45.18 -47.88 14.33
N THR A 143 45.70 -47.48 15.48
CA THR A 143 45.79 -46.14 16.06
C THR A 143 46.74 -45.27 15.24
N GLN A 144 46.36 -44.05 14.83
CA GLN A 144 47.25 -42.86 14.73
C GLN A 144 46.54 -41.60 14.20
N PRO A 145 47.10 -40.38 14.43
CA PRO A 145 46.47 -39.36 15.25
C PRO A 145 45.93 -38.16 14.43
N SER A 146 45.05 -37.39 15.06
CA SER A 146 44.77 -36.00 14.66
C SER A 146 46.05 -35.15 14.68
N PRO A 147 46.20 -34.22 13.72
CA PRO A 147 46.76 -32.92 13.99
C PRO A 147 45.63 -31.89 13.98
N THR A 148 45.37 -31.32 15.15
CA THR A 148 44.70 -30.03 15.32
C THR A 148 45.59 -28.95 14.72
N GLU A 149 45.08 -28.16 13.78
CA GLU A 149 45.57 -26.80 13.56
C GLU A 149 44.34 -25.88 13.38
N ASP A 150 44.23 -24.91 14.28
CA ASP A 150 43.19 -23.89 14.40
C ASP A 150 43.59 -22.64 13.56
N PRO A 151 42.83 -21.53 13.55
CA PRO A 151 41.95 -21.10 12.48
C PRO A 151 42.53 -19.95 11.64
N GLN A 152 42.29 -19.93 10.32
CA GLN A 152 42.52 -18.72 9.51
C GLN A 152 41.24 -18.19 8.88
N GLN A 153 40.54 -17.44 9.73
CA GLN A 153 39.74 -16.26 9.45
C GLN A 153 39.92 -15.70 8.02
N SER A 154 38.93 -15.94 7.16
CA SER A 154 38.75 -15.24 5.89
C SER A 154 37.46 -14.44 5.96
N GLN A 155 37.53 -13.23 6.52
CA GLN A 155 36.47 -12.21 6.35
C GLN A 155 36.73 -11.47 5.04
N PRO A 156 35.75 -11.34 4.12
CA PRO A 156 35.88 -10.47 2.96
C PRO A 156 35.66 -8.99 3.37
N GLU A 157 36.60 -8.12 2.99
CA GLU A 157 36.54 -6.67 3.17
C GLU A 157 35.31 -6.05 2.48
N SER A 158 34.55 -5.21 3.20
CA SER A 158 33.46 -4.39 2.65
C SER A 158 33.95 -2.95 2.42
N PRO A 159 33.84 -2.36 1.21
CA PRO A 159 34.54 -1.12 0.85
C PRO A 159 33.76 0.19 1.14
N TYR A 160 32.74 0.20 2.00
CA TYR A 160 31.92 1.39 2.25
C TYR A 160 32.00 1.88 3.70
N GLN A 161 33.20 2.25 4.15
CA GLN A 161 33.36 3.05 5.37
C GLN A 161 34.43 4.12 5.19
N ARG A 162 34.08 5.19 4.47
CA ARG A 162 34.77 6.48 4.64
C ARG A 162 33.78 7.58 4.39
N LEU A 163 33.32 8.22 5.46
CA LEU A 163 32.89 9.63 5.53
C LEU A 163 32.67 9.94 7.03
N ALA A 164 33.72 10.40 7.71
CA ALA A 164 33.61 11.07 9.00
C ALA A 164 33.65 12.59 8.76
N PRO A 165 32.77 13.40 9.39
CA PRO A 165 32.85 14.85 9.32
C PRO A 165 33.99 15.35 10.21
N GLY A 166 34.89 16.14 9.63
CA GLY A 166 36.03 16.73 10.33
C GLY A 166 35.61 17.82 11.32
N ALA A 167 36.13 17.71 12.54
CA ALA A 167 36.23 18.81 13.49
C ALA A 167 37.35 19.77 13.06
N LYS A 168 37.16 21.07 13.28
CA LYS A 168 38.19 22.12 13.12
C LYS A 168 38.42 22.83 14.46
N PRO A 169 39.63 23.40 14.66
CA PRO A 169 40.13 23.88 15.96
C PRO A 169 39.44 25.13 16.49
#